data_AF-A0A1G8Y7Y5-F1
#
_entry.id   AF-A0A1G8Y7Y5-F1
#
_cell.length_a   1.000
_cell.length_b   1.000
_cell.length_c   1.000
_cell.angle_alpha   90.00
_cell.angle_beta   90.00
_cell.angle_gamma   90.00
#
_symmetry.space_group_name_H-M   'P 1'
#
loop_
_entity.id
_entity.type
_entity.pdbx_description
1 polymer ?
#
loop_
_entity_poly.entity_id
_entity_poly.type
_entity_poly.pdbx_seq_one_letter_code
_entity_poly.pdbx_strand_id
1 'polypeptide(L)'
;MGPKTLRNQAHHSSTGEGDSIIKPEFLWQTDCEVWKSDQPATAFLAEQLSIQSIPESSVATATTDGRGIYVNPRWGASLDKTTRQFTHAHLVWHCVAGHFRPAPVLDSRRWHLACDHEINVVLLMLGFSMPAQSVLFPACIGKSLIAVYDWLADCPLLDNETSLDVMPWQAAFRGDSAIEGTPLDMKLLSQHWQHQARKVVNLYLRTSCLSSLMASWSSPRW
;
A
#
# COMPACT_ATOMS: atom_id res chain seq x y z
N MET A 1 -35.84 -25.46 57.79
CA MET A 1 -36.88 -25.07 56.82
C MET A 1 -37.19 -23.59 57.03
N GLY A 2 -37.05 -22.78 55.98
CA GLY A 2 -37.28 -21.33 55.95
C GLY A 2 -35.98 -20.50 55.94
N PRO A 3 -35.94 -19.28 55.33
CA PRO A 3 -36.79 -18.71 54.28
C PRO A 3 -35.98 -18.27 53.02
N LYS A 4 -36.72 -18.02 51.93
CA LYS A 4 -36.23 -17.60 50.60
C LYS A 4 -35.52 -16.25 50.65
N THR A 5 -34.29 -16.18 50.14
CA THR A 5 -33.57 -14.92 49.90
C THR A 5 -33.86 -14.41 48.49
N LEU A 6 -34.51 -13.25 48.40
CA LEU A 6 -34.69 -12.48 47.17
C LEU A 6 -33.31 -12.04 46.65
N ARG A 7 -32.91 -12.54 45.48
CA ARG A 7 -31.69 -12.11 44.79
C ARG A 7 -32.03 -10.89 43.95
N ASN A 8 -31.65 -9.70 44.45
CA ASN A 8 -31.68 -8.47 43.68
C ASN A 8 -30.85 -8.63 42.40
N GLN A 9 -31.49 -8.47 41.25
CA GLN A 9 -30.81 -8.25 39.97
C GLN A 9 -30.34 -6.79 39.95
N ALA A 10 -29.04 -6.58 40.14
CA ALA A 10 -28.41 -5.33 39.74
C ALA A 10 -28.16 -5.41 38.22
N HIS A 11 -28.96 -4.68 37.45
CA HIS A 11 -28.62 -4.32 36.07
C HIS A 11 -27.35 -3.47 36.10
N HIS A 12 -26.20 -4.10 35.84
CA HIS A 12 -25.05 -3.38 35.33
C HIS A 12 -25.23 -3.21 33.82
N SER A 13 -25.89 -2.12 33.46
CA SER A 13 -25.83 -1.53 32.13
C SER A 13 -24.39 -1.03 31.91
N SER A 14 -23.53 -1.90 31.38
CA SER A 14 -22.25 -1.48 30.82
C SER A 14 -22.55 -0.81 29.47
N THR A 15 -22.81 0.49 29.50
CA THR A 15 -22.73 1.35 28.32
C THR A 15 -21.25 1.42 27.92
N GLY A 16 -20.83 0.49 27.05
CA GLY A 16 -19.61 0.71 26.28
C GLY A 16 -19.91 1.80 25.28
N GLU A 17 -19.39 3.01 25.52
CA GLU A 17 -19.19 3.99 24.46
C GLU A 17 -18.39 3.30 23.36
N GLY A 18 -19.08 2.97 22.28
CA GLY A 18 -18.44 2.42 21.10
C GLY A 18 -17.61 3.52 20.47
N ASP A 19 -16.29 3.49 20.70
CA ASP A 19 -15.33 4.19 19.84
C ASP A 19 -15.68 3.82 18.40
N SER A 20 -16.30 4.77 17.68
CA SER A 20 -16.67 4.56 16.30
C SER A 20 -15.37 4.47 15.50
N ILE A 21 -14.90 3.26 15.24
CA ILE A 21 -13.72 3.00 14.42
C ILE A 21 -13.93 3.72 13.09
N ILE A 22 -13.10 4.73 12.81
CA ILE A 22 -13.17 5.47 11.55
C ILE A 22 -12.87 4.49 10.42
N LYS A 23 -13.78 4.44 9.44
CA LYS A 23 -13.68 3.51 8.33
C LYS A 23 -12.47 3.83 7.43
N PRO A 24 -11.68 2.83 6.98
CA PRO A 24 -10.56 3.05 6.08
C PRO A 24 -10.91 3.83 4.81
N GLU A 25 -12.13 3.63 4.27
CA GLU A 25 -12.62 4.33 3.07
C GLU A 25 -12.72 5.85 3.29
N PHE A 26 -13.11 6.29 4.49
CA PHE A 26 -13.18 7.71 4.84
C PHE A 26 -11.78 8.31 5.02
N LEU A 27 -10.87 7.57 5.67
CA LEU A 27 -9.48 8.02 5.83
C LEU A 27 -8.76 8.12 4.49
N TRP A 28 -8.99 7.17 3.58
CA TRP A 28 -8.50 7.22 2.20
C TRP A 28 -8.96 8.49 1.48
N GLN A 29 -10.26 8.81 1.51
CA GLN A 29 -10.77 10.03 0.88
C GLN A 29 -10.12 11.29 1.49
N THR A 30 -9.94 11.30 2.80
CA THR A 30 -9.28 12.40 3.52
C THR A 30 -7.82 12.55 3.09
N ASP A 31 -7.08 11.45 2.99
CA ASP A 31 -5.67 11.45 2.58
C ASP A 31 -5.52 11.90 1.11
N CYS A 32 -6.38 11.40 0.21
CA CYS A 32 -6.42 11.83 -1.18
C CYS A 32 -6.72 13.33 -1.33
N GLU A 33 -7.63 13.88 -0.52
CA GLU A 33 -7.94 15.31 -0.54
C GLU A 33 -6.75 16.17 -0.09
N VAL A 34 -6.04 15.75 0.97
CA VAL A 34 -4.81 16.42 1.43
C VAL A 34 -3.76 16.45 0.31
N TRP A 35 -3.59 15.33 -0.41
CA TRP A 35 -2.61 15.25 -1.48
C TRP A 35 -2.90 16.13 -2.68
N LYS A 36 -4.15 16.56 -2.93
CA LYS A 36 -4.43 17.47 -4.05
C LYS A 36 -3.63 18.77 -3.96
N SER A 37 -3.34 19.24 -2.74
CA SER A 37 -2.45 20.37 -2.48
C SER A 37 -1.00 19.94 -2.44
N ASP A 38 -0.68 18.95 -1.59
CA ASP A 38 0.70 18.73 -1.16
C ASP A 38 1.46 17.76 -2.08
N GLN A 39 0.75 16.86 -2.74
CA GLN A 39 1.26 15.73 -3.53
C GLN A 39 0.40 15.46 -4.78
N PRO A 40 0.22 16.46 -5.67
CA PRO A 40 -0.83 16.43 -6.69
C PRO A 40 -0.67 15.29 -7.72
N ALA A 41 0.57 14.87 -7.99
CA ALA A 41 0.85 13.69 -8.81
C ALA A 41 0.28 12.40 -8.18
N THR A 42 0.52 12.18 -6.89
CA THR A 42 -0.02 11.03 -6.15
C THR A 42 -1.54 11.12 -6.04
N ALA A 43 -2.10 12.31 -5.81
CA ALA A 43 -3.55 12.51 -5.77
C ALA A 43 -4.23 12.10 -7.08
N PHE A 44 -3.69 12.55 -8.23
CA PHE A 44 -4.19 12.20 -9.55
C PHE A 44 -4.20 10.68 -9.79
N LEU A 45 -3.15 9.99 -9.35
CA LEU A 45 -3.04 8.53 -9.49
C LEU A 45 -4.02 7.81 -8.55
N ALA A 46 -4.19 8.31 -7.33
CA ALA A 46 -5.11 7.76 -6.34
C ALA A 46 -6.58 7.85 -6.80
N GLU A 47 -6.95 8.85 -7.61
CA GLU A 47 -8.29 8.95 -8.21
C GLU A 47 -8.65 7.77 -9.14
N GLN A 48 -7.67 6.98 -9.57
CA GLN A 48 -7.89 5.78 -10.39
C GLN A 48 -8.24 4.54 -9.56
N LEU A 49 -8.22 4.65 -8.23
CA LEU A 49 -8.34 3.53 -7.30
C LEU A 49 -9.49 3.75 -6.31
N SER A 50 -10.07 2.64 -5.87
CA SER A 50 -10.91 2.58 -4.68
C SER A 50 -10.18 1.75 -3.61
N ILE A 51 -10.51 2.03 -2.34
CA ILE A 51 -10.08 1.20 -1.22
C ILE A 51 -11.27 0.39 -0.70
N GLN A 52 -11.02 -0.85 -0.30
CA GLN A 52 -12.02 -1.75 0.27
C GLN A 52 -11.49 -2.40 1.54
N SER A 53 -12.28 -2.34 2.61
CA SER A 53 -12.03 -3.13 3.81
C SER A 53 -12.29 -4.62 3.54
N ILE A 54 -11.31 -5.47 3.83
CA ILE A 54 -11.42 -6.93 3.75
C ILE A 54 -10.99 -7.59 5.07
N PRO A 55 -11.47 -8.80 5.39
CA PRO A 55 -11.15 -9.45 6.67
C PRO A 55 -9.65 -9.76 6.84
N GLU A 56 -9.19 -9.76 8.09
CA GLU A 56 -7.81 -10.14 8.46
C GLU A 56 -7.40 -11.53 7.94
N SER A 57 -8.36 -12.46 7.87
CA SER A 57 -8.13 -13.81 7.31
C SER A 57 -7.75 -13.79 5.82
N SER A 58 -8.05 -12.71 5.10
CA SER A 58 -7.69 -12.54 3.69
C SER A 58 -6.41 -11.72 3.51
N VAL A 59 -6.23 -10.66 4.30
CA VAL A 59 -5.02 -9.84 4.31
C VAL A 59 -4.71 -9.44 5.76
N ALA A 60 -3.49 -9.66 6.23
CA ALA A 60 -3.13 -9.27 7.59
C ALA A 60 -3.03 -7.73 7.73
N THR A 61 -2.52 -7.06 6.70
CA THR A 61 -2.29 -5.61 6.65
C THR A 61 -3.07 -4.94 5.52
N ALA A 62 -2.44 -4.72 4.36
CA ALA A 62 -3.03 -4.20 3.14
C ALA A 62 -2.34 -4.80 1.91
N THR A 63 -2.96 -4.69 0.74
CA THR A 63 -2.41 -5.12 -0.55
C THR A 63 -3.05 -4.31 -1.68
N THR A 64 -2.45 -4.35 -2.85
CA THR A 64 -3.09 -3.92 -4.10
C THR A 64 -2.88 -4.95 -5.20
N ASP A 65 -3.90 -5.15 -6.03
CA ASP A 65 -3.84 -5.96 -7.25
C ASP A 65 -3.72 -5.09 -8.53
N GLY A 66 -3.51 -3.78 -8.36
CA GLY A 66 -3.51 -2.79 -9.44
C GLY A 66 -4.89 -2.27 -9.84
N ARG A 67 -6.01 -2.90 -9.40
CA ARG A 67 -7.39 -2.45 -9.65
C ARG A 67 -7.96 -1.68 -8.46
N GLY A 68 -7.58 -2.09 -7.25
CA GLY A 68 -8.01 -1.49 -6.00
C GLY A 68 -6.98 -1.68 -4.90
N ILE A 69 -7.24 -1.04 -3.77
CA ILE A 69 -6.51 -1.25 -2.52
C ILE A 69 -7.40 -2.03 -1.57
N TYR A 70 -6.85 -3.05 -0.94
CA TYR A 70 -7.56 -3.90 0.01
C TYR A 70 -6.88 -3.83 1.36
N VAL A 71 -7.63 -3.54 2.42
CA VAL A 71 -7.07 -3.26 3.74
C VAL A 71 -7.81 -4.03 4.83
N ASN A 72 -7.06 -4.61 5.76
CA ASN A 72 -7.62 -5.07 7.02
C ASN A 72 -8.05 -3.85 7.85
N PRO A 73 -9.35 -3.65 8.12
CA PRO A 73 -9.83 -2.46 8.79
C PRO A 73 -9.29 -2.34 10.23
N ARG A 74 -9.01 -3.45 10.92
CA ARG A 74 -8.44 -3.44 12.28
C ARG A 74 -7.00 -2.96 12.26
N TRP A 75 -6.19 -3.45 11.32
CA TRP A 75 -4.83 -2.98 11.14
C TRP A 75 -4.79 -1.53 10.68
N GLY A 76 -5.59 -1.16 9.66
CA GLY A 76 -5.66 0.21 9.15
C GLY A 76 -6.06 1.24 10.21
N ALA A 77 -6.98 0.87 11.12
CA ALA A 77 -7.36 1.72 12.25
C ALA A 77 -6.26 1.89 13.32
N SER A 78 -5.27 0.99 13.36
CA SER A 78 -4.15 1.07 14.30
C SER A 78 -3.03 2.01 13.85
N LEU A 79 -3.04 2.42 12.58
CA LEU A 79 -1.99 3.27 12.01
C LEU A 79 -2.17 4.73 12.45
N ASP A 80 -1.04 5.36 12.83
CA ASP A 80 -1.00 6.81 12.93
C ASP A 80 -1.17 7.48 11.56
N LYS A 81 -1.43 8.79 11.55
CA LYS A 81 -1.69 9.55 10.31
C LYS A 81 -0.53 9.45 9.32
N THR A 82 0.71 9.57 9.78
CA THR A 82 1.90 9.56 8.91
C THR A 82 2.08 8.19 8.27
N THR A 83 2.03 7.13 9.08
CA THR A 83 2.15 5.75 8.59
C THR A 83 1.02 5.40 7.63
N ARG A 84 -0.22 5.80 7.93
CA ARG A 84 -1.36 5.57 7.04
C ARG A 84 -1.19 6.28 5.69
N GLN A 85 -0.84 7.56 5.70
CA GLN A 85 -0.63 8.32 4.46
C GLN A 85 0.52 7.73 3.63
N PHE A 86 1.61 7.35 4.28
CA PHE A 86 2.71 6.68 3.61
C PHE A 86 2.27 5.36 2.97
N THR A 87 1.60 4.48 3.71
CA THR A 87 1.10 3.20 3.21
C THR A 87 0.13 3.37 2.05
N HIS A 88 -0.82 4.31 2.14
CA HIS A 88 -1.76 4.58 1.05
C HIS A 88 -1.02 5.02 -0.22
N ALA A 89 -0.07 5.95 -0.11
CA ALA A 89 0.71 6.41 -1.25
C ALA A 89 1.59 5.28 -1.81
N HIS A 90 2.19 4.49 -0.93
CA HIS A 90 3.01 3.33 -1.29
C HIS A 90 2.23 2.36 -2.18
N LEU A 91 1.03 1.95 -1.76
CA LEU A 91 0.17 1.06 -2.54
C LEU A 91 -0.23 1.66 -3.90
N VAL A 92 -0.52 2.96 -3.98
CA VAL A 92 -0.76 3.65 -5.27
C VAL A 92 0.46 3.51 -6.20
N TRP A 93 1.65 3.75 -5.68
CA TRP A 93 2.88 3.71 -6.48
C TRP A 93 3.31 2.27 -6.84
N HIS A 94 2.93 1.25 -6.06
CA HIS A 94 3.03 -0.15 -6.49
C HIS A 94 2.19 -0.43 -7.75
N CYS A 95 1.00 0.17 -7.86
CA CYS A 95 0.19 0.08 -9.08
C CYS A 95 0.92 0.72 -10.27
N VAL A 96 1.47 1.91 -10.08
CA VAL A 96 2.22 2.62 -11.13
C VAL A 96 3.46 1.84 -11.59
N ALA A 97 4.18 1.22 -10.66
CA ALA A 97 5.35 0.39 -10.95
C ALA A 97 5.00 -0.99 -11.54
N GLY A 98 3.71 -1.38 -11.52
CA GLY A 98 3.30 -2.70 -12.00
C GLY A 98 3.75 -3.84 -11.10
N HIS A 99 4.01 -3.58 -9.80
CA HIS A 99 4.48 -4.56 -8.82
C HIS A 99 3.41 -5.55 -8.36
N PHE A 100 2.16 -5.33 -8.75
CA PHE A 100 1.07 -6.29 -8.56
C PHE A 100 1.20 -7.54 -9.44
N ARG A 101 2.10 -7.53 -10.44
CA ARG A 101 2.33 -8.67 -11.33
C ARG A 101 3.24 -9.71 -10.66
N PRO A 102 2.93 -11.01 -10.80
CA PRO A 102 3.86 -12.06 -10.43
C PRO A 102 5.18 -11.91 -11.20
N ALA A 103 6.29 -12.00 -10.49
CA ALA A 103 7.62 -12.02 -11.10
C ALA A 103 8.18 -13.46 -11.13
N PRO A 104 8.89 -13.86 -12.20
CA PRO A 104 9.51 -15.18 -12.29
C PRO A 104 10.82 -15.22 -11.50
N VAL A 105 10.74 -15.05 -10.18
CA VAL A 105 11.87 -14.98 -9.25
C VAL A 105 11.86 -16.16 -8.29
N LEU A 106 13.05 -16.56 -7.82
CA LEU A 106 13.21 -17.72 -6.94
C LEU A 106 12.77 -17.45 -5.50
N ASP A 107 12.81 -16.18 -5.08
CA ASP A 107 12.57 -15.76 -3.69
C ASP A 107 11.61 -14.58 -3.69
N SER A 108 10.37 -14.84 -3.28
CA SER A 108 9.31 -13.82 -3.27
C SER A 108 9.53 -12.76 -2.21
N ARG A 109 10.17 -13.08 -1.08
CA ARG A 109 10.43 -12.10 -0.01
C ARG A 109 11.44 -11.07 -0.47
N ARG A 110 12.56 -11.51 -1.05
CA ARG A 110 13.57 -10.59 -1.61
C ARG A 110 12.98 -9.73 -2.73
N TRP A 111 12.09 -10.31 -3.53
CA TRP A 111 11.40 -9.57 -4.58
C TRP A 111 10.50 -8.48 -4.02
N HIS A 112 9.71 -8.80 -3.00
CA HIS A 112 8.83 -7.83 -2.33
C HIS A 112 9.66 -6.70 -1.73
N LEU A 113 10.72 -7.00 -0.97
CA LEU A 113 11.59 -5.99 -0.37
C LEU A 113 12.28 -5.09 -1.41
N ALA A 114 12.66 -5.65 -2.57
CA ALA A 114 13.21 -4.86 -3.67
C ALA A 114 12.15 -3.92 -4.28
N CYS A 115 10.91 -4.40 -4.45
CA CYS A 115 9.77 -3.59 -4.90
C CYS A 115 9.50 -2.44 -3.92
N ASP A 116 9.43 -2.75 -2.62
CA ASP A 116 9.15 -1.77 -1.56
C ASP A 116 10.25 -0.72 -1.49
N HIS A 117 11.52 -1.13 -1.58
CA HIS A 117 12.65 -0.19 -1.64
C HIS A 117 12.51 0.77 -2.82
N GLU A 118 12.17 0.29 -4.01
CA GLU A 118 11.97 1.15 -5.18
C GLU A 118 10.84 2.18 -4.95
N ILE A 119 9.71 1.74 -4.40
CA ILE A 119 8.58 2.64 -4.11
C ILE A 119 8.90 3.62 -2.99
N ASN A 120 9.56 3.17 -1.92
CA ASN A 120 9.90 4.02 -0.79
C ASN A 120 10.94 5.09 -1.19
N VAL A 121 11.85 4.77 -2.11
CA VAL A 121 12.75 5.74 -2.74
C VAL A 121 11.98 6.78 -3.56
N VAL A 122 10.95 6.38 -4.31
CA VAL A 122 10.04 7.32 -5.02
C VAL A 122 9.34 8.25 -4.03
N LEU A 123 8.71 7.70 -2.99
CA LEU A 123 7.99 8.48 -1.99
C LEU A 123 8.90 9.46 -1.23
N LEU A 124 10.12 9.04 -0.91
CA LEU A 124 11.15 9.90 -0.31
C LEU A 124 11.46 11.10 -1.22
N MET A 125 11.64 10.88 -2.53
CA MET A 125 11.91 11.96 -3.48
C MET A 125 10.73 12.90 -3.69
N LEU A 126 9.50 12.39 -3.52
CA LEU A 126 8.28 13.20 -3.55
C LEU A 126 8.09 13.98 -2.23
N GLY A 127 8.88 13.71 -1.20
CA GLY A 127 8.82 14.42 0.09
C GLY A 127 7.79 13.87 1.06
N PHE A 128 7.34 12.62 0.88
CA PHE A 128 6.52 11.96 1.88
C PHE A 128 7.31 11.73 3.18
N SER A 129 6.63 11.89 4.31
CA SER A 129 7.18 11.50 5.61
C SER A 129 7.19 9.97 5.73
N MET A 130 8.38 9.39 5.82
CA MET A 130 8.54 7.93 5.92
C MET A 130 8.46 7.47 7.39
N PRO A 131 7.67 6.42 7.67
CA PRO A 131 7.76 5.66 8.92
C PRO A 131 9.17 5.15 9.17
N ALA A 132 9.57 5.06 10.44
CA ALA A 132 10.92 4.63 10.81
C ALA A 132 11.22 3.17 10.40
N GLN A 133 10.17 2.35 10.28
CA GLN A 133 10.25 0.94 9.92
C GLN A 133 10.07 0.68 8.42
N SER A 134 10.00 1.72 7.58
CA SER A 134 9.86 1.54 6.14
C SER A 134 11.12 0.91 5.54
N VAL A 135 10.92 -0.12 4.70
CA VAL A 135 11.99 -0.78 3.93
C VAL A 135 12.75 0.26 3.10
N LEU A 136 14.02 0.45 3.41
CA LEU A 136 14.89 1.32 2.63
C LEU A 136 16.33 0.87 2.81
N PHE A 137 17.01 0.64 1.70
CA PHE A 137 18.42 0.25 1.67
C PHE A 137 19.26 1.41 1.10
N PRO A 138 19.86 2.28 1.93
CA PRO A 138 20.58 3.46 1.44
C PRO A 138 21.66 3.15 0.40
N ALA A 139 22.35 2.02 0.54
CA ALA A 139 23.37 1.56 -0.42
C ALA A 139 22.81 1.20 -1.81
N CYS A 140 21.49 1.03 -1.91
CA CYS A 140 20.77 0.63 -3.12
C CYS A 140 19.96 1.76 -3.76
N ILE A 141 20.03 2.99 -3.23
CA ILE A 141 19.37 4.14 -3.86
C ILE A 141 19.95 4.34 -5.27
N GLY A 142 19.06 4.47 -6.26
CA GLY A 142 19.42 4.63 -7.67
C GLY A 142 19.79 3.33 -8.41
N LYS A 143 19.81 2.17 -7.73
CA LYS A 143 19.95 0.87 -8.40
C LYS A 143 18.63 0.44 -9.04
N SER A 144 18.71 -0.44 -10.04
CA SER A 144 17.52 -1.06 -10.63
C SER A 144 16.90 -2.08 -9.69
N LEU A 145 15.59 -2.35 -9.85
CA LEU A 145 14.87 -3.37 -9.09
C LEU A 145 15.60 -4.72 -9.04
N ILE A 146 16.06 -5.21 -10.21
CA ILE A 146 16.81 -6.47 -10.31
C ILE A 146 18.14 -6.40 -9.55
N ALA A 147 18.88 -5.29 -9.64
CA ALA A 147 20.13 -5.14 -8.91
C ALA A 147 19.93 -5.10 -7.39
N VAL A 148 18.81 -4.55 -6.90
CA VAL A 148 18.45 -4.60 -5.47
C VAL A 148 18.06 -6.03 -5.07
N TYR A 149 17.24 -6.70 -5.88
CA TYR A 149 16.86 -8.11 -5.66
C TYR A 149 18.09 -9.02 -5.53
N ASP A 150 19.05 -8.90 -6.45
CA ASP A 150 20.29 -9.66 -6.42
C ASP A 150 21.16 -9.29 -5.21
N TRP A 151 21.27 -8.00 -4.89
CA TRP A 151 22.02 -7.53 -3.72
C TRP A 151 21.47 -8.08 -2.39
N LEU A 152 20.14 -8.24 -2.28
CA LEU A 152 19.49 -8.79 -1.10
C LEU A 152 19.84 -10.26 -0.85
N ALA A 153 20.41 -10.99 -1.82
CA ALA A 153 20.89 -12.36 -1.61
C ALA A 153 21.98 -12.44 -0.53
N ASP A 154 22.80 -11.40 -0.43
CA ASP A 154 23.94 -11.32 0.48
C ASP A 154 23.66 -10.43 1.71
N CYS A 155 22.41 -9.97 1.89
CA CYS A 155 22.07 -9.05 2.96
C CYS A 155 21.98 -9.80 4.32
N PRO A 156 22.84 -9.49 5.30
CA PRO A 156 22.92 -10.26 6.55
C PRO A 156 21.75 -10.01 7.51
N LEU A 157 20.99 -8.94 7.30
CA LEU A 157 19.88 -8.52 8.18
C LEU A 157 18.53 -8.59 7.49
N LEU A 158 18.42 -9.37 6.40
CA LEU A 158 17.18 -9.54 5.65
C LEU A 158 16.02 -9.96 6.56
N ASP A 159 16.29 -10.76 7.59
CA ASP A 159 15.28 -11.23 8.55
C ASP A 159 14.65 -10.13 9.41
N ASN A 160 15.33 -9.00 9.58
CA ASN A 160 14.81 -7.85 10.33
C ASN A 160 13.90 -6.96 9.49
N GLU A 161 13.93 -7.10 8.16
CA GLU A 161 13.13 -6.29 7.25
C GLU A 161 11.71 -6.83 7.13
N THR A 162 10.74 -5.91 7.26
CA THR A 162 9.31 -6.21 7.21
C THR A 162 8.59 -5.21 6.32
N SER A 163 7.86 -5.71 5.33
CA SER A 163 6.98 -4.92 4.47
C SER A 163 5.75 -4.42 5.24
N LEU A 164 5.27 -3.23 4.89
CA LEU A 164 4.04 -2.66 5.47
C LEU A 164 2.78 -3.29 4.88
N ASP A 165 2.88 -3.78 3.65
CA ASP A 165 1.84 -4.44 2.89
C ASP A 165 2.19 -5.92 2.64
N VAL A 166 1.35 -6.61 1.87
CA VAL A 166 1.62 -7.96 1.38
C VAL A 166 1.47 -8.01 -0.13
N MET A 167 2.21 -8.90 -0.79
CA MET A 167 2.03 -9.09 -2.23
C MET A 167 0.63 -9.69 -2.52
N PRO A 168 -0.02 -9.30 -3.63
CA PRO A 168 -1.39 -9.70 -3.90
C PRO A 168 -1.57 -11.21 -4.06
N TRP A 169 -0.58 -11.93 -4.58
CA TRP A 169 -0.64 -13.39 -4.72
C TRP A 169 -0.35 -14.15 -3.41
N GLN A 170 0.14 -13.46 -2.37
CA GLN A 170 0.30 -14.02 -1.02
C GLN A 170 -0.92 -13.75 -0.14
N ALA A 171 -1.74 -12.74 -0.48
CA ALA A 171 -3.00 -12.51 0.18
C ALA A 171 -3.94 -13.71 -0.02
N ALA A 172 -4.56 -14.19 1.05
CA ALA A 172 -5.54 -15.27 1.03
C ALA A 172 -6.91 -14.80 0.49
N PHE A 173 -6.90 -13.88 -0.46
CA PHE A 173 -8.09 -13.30 -1.07
C PHE A 173 -8.50 -14.14 -2.29
N ARG A 174 -9.45 -15.06 -2.08
CA ARG A 174 -10.34 -15.53 -3.15
C ARG A 174 -11.56 -14.61 -3.20
N GLY A 175 -11.37 -13.34 -3.53
CA GLY A 175 -12.51 -12.56 -3.98
C GLY A 175 -13.01 -13.16 -5.29
N ASP A 176 -14.31 -13.08 -5.55
CA ASP A 176 -14.96 -13.55 -6.78
C ASP A 176 -14.38 -12.93 -8.10
N SER A 177 -13.25 -12.20 -8.05
CA SER A 177 -12.65 -11.51 -9.21
C SER A 177 -11.11 -11.28 -9.20
N ALA A 178 -10.30 -11.73 -8.23
CA ALA A 178 -9.03 -10.98 -7.98
C ALA A 178 -7.68 -11.73 -7.83
N ILE A 179 -7.49 -12.97 -8.31
CA ILE A 179 -6.11 -13.49 -8.54
C ILE A 179 -5.93 -14.14 -9.93
N GLU A 180 -7.01 -14.55 -10.60
CA GLU A 180 -6.97 -15.00 -12.00
C GLU A 180 -7.50 -13.90 -12.94
N GLY A 181 -6.78 -12.78 -13.03
CA GLY A 181 -6.94 -11.92 -14.19
C GLY A 181 -6.47 -12.69 -15.43
N THR A 182 -7.24 -12.68 -16.52
CA THR A 182 -6.72 -13.26 -17.76
C THR A 182 -5.42 -12.54 -18.14
N PRO A 183 -4.46 -13.18 -18.83
CA PRO A 183 -3.26 -12.50 -19.30
C PRO A 183 -3.57 -11.21 -20.09
N LEU A 184 -4.72 -11.17 -20.77
CA LEU A 184 -5.22 -10.00 -21.46
C LEU A 184 -5.61 -8.88 -20.48
N ASP A 185 -6.32 -9.20 -19.41
CA ASP A 185 -6.68 -8.23 -18.36
C ASP A 185 -5.44 -7.63 -17.70
N MET A 186 -4.46 -8.45 -17.38
CA MET A 186 -3.20 -7.99 -16.76
C MET A 186 -2.44 -7.05 -17.71
N LYS A 187 -2.43 -7.35 -19.01
CA LYS A 187 -1.82 -6.47 -20.02
C LYS A 187 -2.59 -5.15 -20.16
N LEU A 188 -3.92 -5.17 -20.14
CA LEU A 188 -4.73 -3.96 -20.21
C LEU A 188 -4.54 -3.08 -18.96
N LEU A 189 -4.50 -3.69 -17.78
CA LEU A 189 -4.24 -2.99 -16.51
C LEU A 189 -2.84 -2.37 -16.49
N SER A 190 -1.87 -3.11 -16.98
CA SER A 190 -0.50 -2.65 -17.23
C SER A 190 -0.49 -1.42 -18.17
N GLN A 191 -1.16 -1.51 -19.31
CA GLN A 191 -1.26 -0.37 -20.25
C GLN A 191 -1.97 0.84 -19.64
N HIS A 192 -2.99 0.61 -18.80
CA HIS A 192 -3.67 1.67 -18.06
C HIS A 192 -2.69 2.42 -17.15
N TRP A 193 -1.95 1.73 -16.29
CA TRP A 193 -1.01 2.40 -15.37
C TRP A 193 0.14 3.11 -16.09
N GLN A 194 0.66 2.55 -17.20
CA GLN A 194 1.62 3.27 -18.04
C GLN A 194 1.03 4.55 -18.62
N HIS A 195 -0.24 4.51 -19.05
CA HIS A 195 -0.92 5.70 -19.56
C HIS A 195 -1.07 6.77 -18.47
N GLN A 196 -1.47 6.40 -17.25
CA GLN A 196 -1.59 7.34 -16.13
C GLN A 196 -0.24 7.92 -15.73
N ALA A 197 0.82 7.10 -15.66
CA ALA A 197 2.17 7.57 -15.39
C ALA A 197 2.62 8.63 -16.41
N ARG A 198 2.37 8.41 -17.72
CA ARG A 198 2.67 9.40 -18.77
C ARG A 198 1.86 10.69 -18.59
N LYS A 199 0.60 10.61 -18.16
CA LYS A 199 -0.21 11.81 -17.86
C LYS A 199 0.38 12.59 -16.69
N VAL A 200 0.79 11.93 -15.61
CA VAL A 200 1.48 12.57 -14.49
C VAL A 200 2.75 13.28 -14.95
N VAL A 201 3.60 12.62 -15.75
CA VAL A 201 4.78 13.28 -16.32
C VAL A 201 4.37 14.51 -17.13
N ASN A 202 3.44 14.38 -18.08
CA ASN A 202 3.06 15.50 -18.93
C ASN A 202 2.45 16.68 -18.16
N LEU A 203 1.72 16.42 -17.08
CA LEU A 203 1.07 17.46 -16.26
C LEU A 203 2.04 18.13 -15.28
N TYR A 204 2.97 17.37 -14.71
CA TYR A 204 3.80 17.85 -13.59
C TYR A 204 5.29 18.00 -13.92
N LEU A 205 5.75 17.59 -15.12
CA LEU A 205 7.13 17.81 -15.56
C LEU A 205 7.48 19.30 -15.52
N ARG A 206 8.60 19.64 -14.87
CA ARG A 206 9.09 21.02 -14.62
C ARG A 206 8.29 21.82 -13.59
N THR A 207 7.37 21.20 -12.87
CA THR A 207 6.79 21.79 -11.65
C THR A 207 7.66 21.41 -10.44
N SER A 208 7.52 22.13 -9.33
CA SER A 208 8.14 21.74 -8.05
C SER A 208 7.63 20.39 -7.52
N CYS A 209 6.52 19.89 -8.08
CA CYS A 209 5.82 18.70 -7.62
C CYS A 209 6.31 17.40 -8.28
N LEU A 210 7.16 17.48 -9.30
CA LEU A 210 7.77 16.30 -9.92
C LEU A 210 9.17 16.65 -10.45
N SER A 211 10.21 16.21 -9.73
CA SER A 211 11.59 16.44 -10.14
C SER A 211 11.92 15.75 -11.48
N SER A 212 12.91 16.26 -12.21
CA SER A 212 13.39 15.67 -13.47
C SER A 212 13.85 14.21 -13.30
N LEU A 213 14.30 13.84 -12.10
CA LEU A 213 14.68 12.48 -11.75
C LEU A 213 13.46 11.54 -11.74
N MET A 214 12.31 12.01 -11.25
CA MET A 214 11.06 11.23 -11.23
C MET A 214 10.48 11.00 -12.63
N ALA A 215 10.61 11.99 -13.52
CA ALA A 215 10.19 11.83 -14.92
C ALA A 215 10.93 10.70 -15.65
N SER A 216 12.21 10.49 -15.33
CA SER A 216 12.99 9.37 -15.88
C SER A 216 12.56 8.01 -15.29
N TRP A 217 12.09 7.98 -14.05
CA TRP A 217 11.59 6.77 -13.39
C TRP A 217 10.29 6.27 -14.02
N SER A 218 9.38 7.19 -14.36
CA SER A 218 8.08 6.93 -15.00
C SER A 218 8.12 6.52 -16.48
N SER A 219 9.31 6.40 -17.08
CA SER A 219 9.44 5.78 -18.41
C SER A 219 9.13 4.28 -18.32
N PRO A 220 8.60 3.62 -19.36
CA PRO A 220 8.17 2.23 -19.25
C PRO A 220 9.34 1.32 -18.86
N ARG A 221 9.26 0.71 -17.66
CA ARG A 221 10.26 -0.25 -17.14
C ARG A 221 9.81 -1.71 -17.29
N TRP A 222 8.65 -1.94 -17.90
CA TRP A 222 8.00 -3.24 -18.00
C TRP A 222 7.03 -3.33 -19.17
#